data_AF-A0AAT9JN66-F1
#
_entry.id   AF-A0AAT9JN66-F1
#
_cell.length_a   1.000
_cell.length_b   1.000
_cell.length_c   1.000
_cell.angle_alpha   90.00
_cell.angle_beta   90.00
_cell.angle_gamma   90.00
#
_symmetry.space_group_name_H-M   'P 1'
#
loop_
_entity.id
_entity.type
_entity.pdbx_description
1 polymer ?
#
loop_
_entity_poly.entity_id
_entity_poly.type
_entity_poly.pdbx_seq_one_letter_code
_entity_poly.pdbx_strand_id
1 'polypeptide(L)'
;MRIPLDYYRILCVGVQASADAIAESYRDRLNQVPSHEFSELALQARRQLLEAAITELSDPEQRDRYDRRFFQGGVEAIEPTLELEDWQRIGALLILLELGEYDRVSQLAEDLLPEYEASTEVRDQFASSDVALAIALSQQALGRECRQQNLYERAAQNFSRSQAAIADHPRFLELSRTLEQEQAQLRPYRILDRLAQSLTADSDRQQGLLLLQAMLDDRQGIEGPGDDGSGLTLDNFLLFLQQIRGYLTLAEQQLLFESEARRPSPAASFFACYALIARGFRDHQPALIHRASLLLRELQSRMDVHLEQAIVSLLLGQPEEAETLLVQSKDEETLSQIRTLAQGEALIVGLCRFTENWLATTVFPGFRDLKGAAAPLQPYFDNPDVQTYLDAIVELPPDLIPEPLPTEPLETRSPLVATELPTLTTPSAAPPARRRRRDRSARPSQRLPIRWLAIGGVALLVGGSVWAWRSRSQSPPAQPPQTTQAPPQPAPAPVPTPAPVALDRAQAQTVVQNWLAAKAAALGPQYDRDRLGTVLTGDILRRWQGLAIQQADTQSTSQFDHKVAVESVELSDGDRRATVQAKVDEIELVYRGNRLIDTRQDVGLVIRYQLIRENGVWKISASEVVP
;
A
#
# COMPACT_ATOMS: atom_id res chain seq x y z
N MET A 1 25.15 -4.37 37.32
CA MET A 1 23.72 -3.98 37.23
C MET A 1 22.85 -5.23 37.27
N ARG A 2 21.63 -5.16 37.80
CA ARG A 2 20.66 -6.28 37.73
C ARG A 2 19.83 -6.15 36.45
N ILE A 3 19.84 -7.19 35.62
CA ILE A 3 19.02 -7.25 34.39
C ILE A 3 17.93 -8.30 34.60
N PRO A 4 16.64 -8.03 34.26
CA PRO A 4 15.53 -8.97 34.35
C PRO A 4 15.66 -10.10 33.32
N LEU A 5 16.56 -11.03 33.60
CA LEU A 5 16.93 -12.18 32.79
C LEU A 5 17.31 -13.32 33.74
N ASP A 6 17.18 -14.55 33.28
CA ASP A 6 17.47 -15.76 34.05
C ASP A 6 18.06 -16.87 33.14
N TYR A 7 18.73 -17.86 33.73
CA TYR A 7 19.42 -18.89 32.95
C TYR A 7 18.49 -19.77 32.11
N TYR A 8 17.23 -19.96 32.52
CA TYR A 8 16.25 -20.72 31.75
C TYR A 8 15.84 -19.94 30.49
N ARG A 9 15.61 -18.64 30.62
CA ARG A 9 15.31 -17.74 29.48
C ARG A 9 16.49 -17.58 28.54
N ILE A 10 17.71 -17.49 29.05
CA ILE A 10 18.93 -17.41 28.22
C ILE A 10 19.01 -18.59 27.25
N LEU A 11 18.65 -19.79 27.74
CA LEU A 11 18.60 -21.02 26.93
C LEU A 11 17.23 -21.29 26.30
N CYS A 12 16.23 -20.42 26.43
CA CYS A 12 14.87 -20.64 25.90
C CYS A 12 14.21 -21.97 26.33
N VAL A 13 14.45 -22.42 27.56
CA VAL A 13 13.88 -23.66 28.11
C VAL A 13 13.02 -23.38 29.34
N GLY A 14 12.04 -24.25 29.61
CA GLY A 14 11.25 -24.17 30.84
C GLY A 14 12.00 -24.72 32.06
N VAL A 15 11.58 -24.31 33.27
CA VAL A 15 12.21 -24.76 34.53
C VAL A 15 12.16 -26.29 34.73
N GLN A 16 11.25 -26.98 34.05
CA GLN A 16 11.11 -28.45 34.09
C GLN A 16 11.89 -29.17 32.98
N ALA A 17 12.71 -28.46 32.20
CA ALA A 17 13.46 -29.06 31.08
C ALA A 17 14.43 -30.14 31.55
N SER A 18 14.53 -31.24 30.80
CA SER A 18 15.51 -32.30 31.03
C SER A 18 16.93 -31.84 30.67
N ALA A 19 17.95 -32.56 31.17
CA ALA A 19 19.35 -32.27 30.83
C ALA A 19 19.61 -32.35 29.31
N ASP A 20 18.98 -33.31 28.63
CA ASP A 20 19.08 -33.45 27.17
C ASP A 20 18.46 -32.25 26.44
N ALA A 21 17.27 -31.79 26.87
CA ALA A 21 16.61 -30.63 26.28
C ALA A 21 17.40 -29.33 26.51
N ILE A 22 18.02 -29.19 27.69
CA ILE A 22 18.92 -28.07 28.01
C ILE A 22 20.15 -28.08 27.09
N ALA A 23 20.78 -29.25 26.92
CA ALA A 23 21.95 -29.39 26.05
C ALA A 23 21.63 -29.18 24.57
N GLU A 24 20.47 -29.66 24.10
CA GLU A 24 19.97 -29.42 22.75
C GLU A 24 19.71 -27.94 22.52
N SER A 25 18.97 -27.28 23.42
CA SER A 25 18.66 -25.86 23.26
C SER A 25 19.89 -24.97 23.30
N TYR A 26 20.89 -25.28 24.15
CA TYR A 26 22.19 -24.59 24.11
C TYR A 26 22.87 -24.70 22.73
N ARG A 27 22.86 -25.88 22.11
CA ARG A 27 23.42 -26.06 20.74
C ARG A 27 22.65 -25.22 19.72
N ASP A 28 21.33 -25.20 19.81
CA ASP A 28 20.49 -24.41 18.91
C ASP A 28 20.75 -22.91 19.07
N ARG A 29 20.85 -22.42 20.32
CA ARG A 29 21.16 -21.02 20.64
C ARG A 29 22.56 -20.61 20.17
N LEU A 30 23.54 -21.51 20.18
CA LEU A 30 24.86 -21.28 19.60
C LEU A 30 24.83 -21.21 18.05
N ASN A 31 23.97 -22.01 17.42
CA ASN A 31 23.81 -22.03 15.97
C ASN A 31 22.99 -20.84 15.44
N GLN A 32 22.16 -20.23 16.29
CA GLN A 32 21.47 -18.98 15.97
C GLN A 32 22.50 -17.85 15.80
N VAL A 33 22.55 -17.30 14.58
CA VAL A 33 23.45 -16.21 14.21
C VAL A 33 22.77 -14.87 14.52
N PRO A 34 23.29 -14.05 15.46
CA PRO A 34 22.78 -12.71 15.69
C PRO A 34 23.03 -11.80 14.47
N SER A 35 22.44 -10.61 14.48
CA SER A 35 22.65 -9.61 13.43
C SER A 35 24.15 -9.41 13.16
N HIS A 36 24.56 -9.52 11.89
CA HIS A 36 25.96 -9.41 11.48
C HIS A 36 26.59 -8.04 11.80
N GLU A 37 25.74 -7.05 12.08
CA GLU A 37 26.11 -5.71 12.46
C GLU A 37 26.63 -5.62 13.89
N PHE A 38 26.45 -6.63 14.76
CA PHE A 38 27.02 -6.64 16.11
C PHE A 38 28.53 -6.91 16.09
N SER A 39 29.27 -6.29 17.02
CA SER A 39 30.71 -6.54 17.14
C SER A 39 31.03 -7.91 17.75
N GLU A 40 32.26 -8.38 17.53
CA GLU A 40 32.79 -9.59 18.20
C GLU A 40 32.72 -9.52 19.72
N LEU A 41 32.83 -8.32 20.31
CA LEU A 41 32.66 -8.13 21.76
C LEU A 41 31.26 -8.53 22.21
N ALA A 42 30.23 -8.06 21.49
CA ALA A 42 28.84 -8.37 21.79
C ALA A 42 28.55 -9.86 21.58
N LEU A 43 29.08 -10.45 20.51
CA LEU A 43 28.94 -11.89 20.23
C LEU A 43 29.64 -12.75 21.30
N GLN A 44 30.81 -12.34 21.78
CA GLN A 44 31.52 -13.02 22.86
C GLN A 44 30.78 -12.91 24.19
N ALA A 45 30.24 -11.72 24.52
CA ALA A 45 29.42 -11.51 25.72
C ALA A 45 28.17 -12.41 25.70
N ARG A 46 27.48 -12.47 24.56
CA ARG A 46 26.36 -13.39 24.35
C ARG A 46 26.77 -14.84 24.58
N ARG A 47 27.88 -15.29 23.98
CA ARG A 47 28.36 -16.67 24.12
C ARG A 47 28.67 -17.02 25.58
N GLN A 48 29.33 -16.13 26.32
CA GLN A 48 29.62 -16.38 27.72
C GLN A 48 28.36 -16.47 28.59
N LEU A 49 27.31 -15.72 28.29
CA LEU A 49 26.03 -15.87 28.99
C LEU A 49 25.37 -17.22 28.71
N LEU A 50 25.44 -17.70 27.46
CA LEU A 50 24.99 -19.06 27.10
C LEU A 50 25.81 -20.13 27.83
N GLU A 51 27.14 -19.98 27.88
CA GLU A 51 28.06 -20.88 28.57
C GLU A 51 27.82 -20.90 30.09
N ALA A 52 27.57 -19.74 30.69
CA ALA A 52 27.20 -19.63 32.11
C ALA A 52 25.87 -20.34 32.39
N ALA A 53 24.87 -20.13 31.53
CA ALA A 53 23.56 -20.76 31.68
C ALA A 53 23.61 -22.28 31.55
N ILE A 54 24.34 -22.81 30.55
CA ILE A 54 24.47 -24.27 30.39
C ILE A 54 25.26 -24.90 31.54
N THR A 55 26.26 -24.20 32.08
CA THR A 55 27.06 -24.68 33.22
C THR A 55 26.20 -24.79 34.48
N GLU A 56 25.44 -23.74 34.81
CA GLU A 56 24.60 -23.73 36.01
C GLU A 56 23.44 -24.75 35.90
N LEU A 57 22.84 -24.91 34.70
CA LEU A 57 21.65 -25.74 34.52
C LEU A 57 21.92 -27.21 34.20
N SER A 58 23.13 -27.57 33.74
CA SER A 58 23.46 -28.98 33.42
C SER A 58 23.89 -29.78 34.64
N ASP A 59 24.47 -29.13 35.65
CA ASP A 59 24.88 -29.79 36.89
C ASP A 59 23.69 -29.85 37.88
N PRO A 60 23.27 -31.04 38.33
CA PRO A 60 22.09 -31.18 39.19
C PRO A 60 22.19 -30.43 40.53
N GLU A 61 23.38 -30.34 41.12
CA GLU A 61 23.57 -29.63 42.40
C GLU A 61 23.56 -28.12 42.20
N GLN A 62 24.20 -27.61 41.16
CA GLN A 62 24.18 -26.18 40.82
C GLN A 62 22.77 -25.74 40.44
N ARG A 63 22.06 -26.53 39.62
CA ARG A 63 20.67 -26.26 39.26
C ARG A 63 19.75 -26.24 40.47
N ASP A 64 19.85 -27.20 41.39
CA ASP A 64 19.05 -27.19 42.63
C ASP A 64 19.35 -25.95 43.50
N ARG A 65 20.62 -25.53 43.60
CA ARG A 65 20.98 -24.28 44.31
C ARG A 65 20.46 -23.04 43.61
N TYR A 66 20.48 -23.02 42.28
CA TYR A 66 19.91 -21.95 41.47
C TYR A 66 18.40 -21.88 41.64
N ASP A 67 17.69 -23.01 41.50
CA ASP A 67 16.24 -23.12 41.62
C ASP A 67 15.76 -22.67 43.00
N ARG A 68 16.47 -23.04 44.07
CA ARG A 68 16.16 -22.56 45.42
C ARG A 68 16.22 -21.03 45.52
N ARG A 69 17.20 -20.38 44.88
CA ARG A 69 17.29 -18.90 44.83
C ARG A 69 16.22 -18.30 43.93
N PHE A 70 15.98 -18.93 42.78
CA PHE A 70 15.00 -18.52 41.78
C PHE A 70 13.57 -18.51 42.36
N PHE A 71 13.22 -19.51 43.19
CA PHE A 71 11.88 -19.63 43.79
C PHE A 71 11.74 -19.00 45.19
N GLN A 72 12.79 -18.41 45.77
CA GLN A 72 12.76 -17.81 47.11
C GLN A 72 11.84 -16.58 47.24
N GLY A 73 11.36 -15.99 46.13
CA GLY A 73 10.56 -14.77 46.11
C GLY A 73 9.04 -14.91 46.36
N GLY A 74 8.48 -16.13 46.44
CA GLY A 74 7.03 -16.33 46.62
C GLY A 74 6.15 -15.87 45.44
N VAL A 75 4.82 -15.99 45.57
CA VAL A 75 3.82 -15.75 44.49
C VAL A 75 3.69 -14.26 44.09
N GLU A 76 4.30 -13.34 44.83
CA GLU A 76 4.43 -11.91 44.48
C GLU A 76 5.74 -11.59 43.72
N ALA A 77 6.35 -12.61 43.09
CA ALA A 77 7.71 -12.61 42.58
C ALA A 77 8.12 -11.38 41.76
N ILE A 78 9.13 -10.68 42.28
CA ILE A 78 10.07 -9.86 41.52
C ILE A 78 10.58 -10.70 40.36
N GLU A 79 10.49 -10.18 39.13
CA GLU A 79 11.03 -10.85 37.95
C GLU A 79 12.51 -11.26 38.21
N PRO A 80 12.90 -12.52 37.94
CA PRO A 80 14.25 -12.99 38.25
C PRO A 80 15.28 -12.14 37.51
N THR A 81 16.29 -11.68 38.26
CA THR A 81 17.37 -10.85 37.73
C THR A 81 18.72 -11.51 37.85
N LEU A 82 19.58 -11.33 36.86
CA LEU A 82 21.00 -11.68 36.93
C LEU A 82 21.84 -10.45 37.24
N GLU A 83 22.82 -10.61 38.14
CA GLU A 83 23.88 -9.63 38.35
C GLU A 83 24.97 -9.86 37.32
N LEU A 84 25.17 -8.89 36.42
CA LEU A 84 26.13 -8.99 35.31
C LEU A 84 27.25 -7.97 35.43
N GLU A 85 28.44 -8.38 34.98
CA GLU A 85 29.58 -7.48 34.74
C GLU A 85 29.29 -6.51 33.59
N ASP A 86 29.97 -5.37 33.56
CA ASP A 86 29.67 -4.26 32.64
C ASP A 86 29.71 -4.67 31.17
N TRP A 87 30.69 -5.49 30.80
CA TRP A 87 30.85 -5.95 29.43
C TRP A 87 29.88 -7.09 29.07
N GLN A 88 29.27 -7.78 30.04
CA GLN A 88 28.25 -8.80 29.81
C GLN A 88 26.87 -8.19 29.50
N ARG A 89 26.65 -6.92 29.87
CA ARG A 89 25.36 -6.23 29.69
C ARG A 89 24.93 -6.17 28.22
N ILE A 90 25.86 -5.95 27.29
CA ILE A 90 25.54 -5.98 25.85
C ILE A 90 25.07 -7.38 25.42
N GLY A 91 25.72 -8.45 25.88
CA GLY A 91 25.29 -9.82 25.61
C GLY A 91 23.86 -10.10 26.11
N ALA A 92 23.48 -9.52 27.24
CA ALA A 92 22.12 -9.62 27.77
C ALA A 92 21.10 -8.85 26.93
N LEU A 93 21.44 -7.66 26.42
CA LEU A 93 20.59 -6.93 25.48
C LEU A 93 20.36 -7.74 24.18
N LEU A 94 21.40 -8.40 23.67
CA LEU A 94 21.28 -9.30 22.50
C LEU A 94 20.33 -10.47 22.78
N ILE A 95 20.45 -11.10 23.95
CA ILE A 95 19.56 -12.21 24.34
C ILE A 95 18.11 -11.72 24.44
N LEU A 96 17.86 -10.59 25.10
CA LEU A 96 16.51 -10.01 25.20
C LEU A 96 15.94 -9.63 23.82
N LEU A 97 16.78 -9.14 22.90
CA LEU A 97 16.40 -8.85 21.53
C LEU A 97 15.96 -10.12 20.78
N GLU A 98 16.69 -11.22 20.97
CA GLU A 98 16.35 -12.53 20.39
C GLU A 98 15.08 -13.16 21.01
N LEU A 99 14.78 -12.82 22.27
CA LEU A 99 13.54 -13.20 22.95
C LEU A 99 12.33 -12.37 22.53
N GLY A 100 12.53 -11.32 21.72
CA GLY A 100 11.47 -10.42 21.26
C GLY A 100 11.03 -9.37 22.30
N GLU A 101 11.83 -9.13 23.34
CA GLU A 101 11.50 -8.17 24.40
C GLU A 101 11.93 -6.75 24.03
N TYR A 102 11.43 -6.26 22.90
CA TYR A 102 11.92 -5.04 22.26
C TYR A 102 11.76 -3.78 23.13
N ASP A 103 10.60 -3.56 23.75
CA ASP A 103 10.37 -2.40 24.64
C ASP A 103 11.38 -2.37 25.79
N ARG A 104 11.67 -3.53 26.36
CA ARG A 104 12.61 -3.67 27.48
C ARG A 104 14.05 -3.47 27.04
N VAL A 105 14.42 -4.01 25.87
CA VAL A 105 15.74 -3.75 25.27
C VAL A 105 15.94 -2.26 25.09
N SER A 106 14.95 -1.54 24.53
CA SER A 106 15.05 -0.09 24.34
C SER A 106 15.26 0.64 25.66
N GLN A 107 14.45 0.35 26.68
CA GLN A 107 14.57 0.99 28.01
C GLN A 107 15.94 0.75 28.64
N LEU A 108 16.37 -0.51 28.72
CA LEU A 108 17.66 -0.86 29.33
C LEU A 108 18.84 -0.29 28.54
N ALA A 109 18.77 -0.31 27.20
CA ALA A 109 19.84 0.20 26.35
C ALA A 109 19.93 1.74 26.42
N GLU A 110 18.80 2.46 26.48
CA GLU A 110 18.76 3.91 26.66
C GLU A 110 19.35 4.33 28.02
N ASP A 111 19.08 3.57 29.08
CA ASP A 111 19.65 3.81 30.41
C ASP A 111 21.17 3.55 30.44
N LEU A 112 21.65 2.57 29.68
CA LEU A 112 23.05 2.17 29.63
C LEU A 112 23.92 3.03 28.71
N LEU A 113 23.37 3.54 27.60
CA LEU A 113 24.13 4.22 26.56
C LEU A 113 24.98 5.40 27.09
N PRO A 114 24.47 6.29 27.98
CA PRO A 114 25.26 7.41 28.50
C PRO A 114 26.50 6.97 29.30
N GLU A 115 26.44 5.82 29.98
CA GLU A 115 27.58 5.27 30.74
C GLU A 115 28.71 4.87 29.78
N TYR A 116 28.38 4.17 28.68
CA TYR A 116 29.36 3.77 27.67
C TYR A 116 29.92 4.96 26.88
N GLU A 117 29.09 5.95 26.55
CA GLU A 117 29.54 7.16 25.84
C GLU A 117 30.47 8.05 26.67
N ALA A 118 30.29 8.08 27.99
CA ALA A 118 31.14 8.82 28.91
C ALA A 118 32.48 8.13 29.21
N SER A 119 32.58 6.82 28.97
CA SER A 119 33.78 6.02 29.27
C SER A 119 34.94 6.35 28.34
N THR A 120 36.15 6.45 28.91
CA THR A 120 37.40 6.57 28.14
C THR A 120 37.97 5.22 27.73
N GLU A 121 37.39 4.10 28.19
CA GLU A 121 37.85 2.77 27.83
C GLU A 121 37.54 2.46 26.35
N VAL A 122 38.53 1.96 25.62
CA VAL A 122 38.38 1.60 24.21
C VAL A 122 37.28 0.55 24.01
N ARG A 123 37.16 -0.41 24.94
CA ARG A 123 36.11 -1.44 24.92
C ARG A 123 34.72 -0.83 24.96
N ASP A 124 34.51 0.16 25.81
CA ASP A 124 33.20 0.78 26.03
C ASP A 124 32.79 1.66 24.86
N GLN A 125 33.77 2.25 24.15
CA GLN A 125 33.55 2.96 22.89
C GLN A 125 33.09 2.03 21.76
N PHE A 126 33.52 0.76 21.76
CA PHE A 126 32.98 -0.24 20.84
C PHE A 126 31.60 -0.72 21.28
N ALA A 127 31.41 -0.93 22.59
CA ALA A 127 30.14 -1.37 23.16
C ALA A 127 29.02 -0.34 22.96
N SER A 128 29.30 0.97 23.02
CA SER A 128 28.30 2.02 22.79
C SER A 128 27.63 1.90 21.42
N SER A 129 28.40 1.52 20.39
CA SER A 129 27.86 1.28 19.05
C SER A 129 26.95 0.05 18.98
N ASP A 130 27.21 -0.99 19.76
CA ASP A 130 26.36 -2.17 19.81
C ASP A 130 25.11 -1.92 20.68
N VAL A 131 25.21 -1.08 21.72
CA VAL A 131 24.06 -0.61 22.51
C VAL A 131 23.13 0.25 21.63
N ALA A 132 23.69 1.19 20.86
CA ALA A 132 22.95 1.98 19.89
C ALA A 132 22.25 1.10 18.84
N LEU A 133 22.94 0.05 18.36
CA LEU A 133 22.35 -0.94 17.47
C LEU A 133 21.20 -1.71 18.13
N ALA A 134 21.32 -2.08 19.41
CA ALA A 134 20.24 -2.75 20.16
C ALA A 134 18.99 -1.85 20.28
N ILE A 135 19.15 -0.54 20.52
CA ILE A 135 18.05 0.43 20.47
C ILE A 135 17.44 0.46 19.06
N ALA A 136 18.27 0.56 18.02
CA ALA A 136 17.77 0.64 16.65
C ALA A 136 16.99 -0.61 16.22
N LEU A 137 17.49 -1.80 16.49
CA LEU A 137 16.83 -3.05 16.12
C LEU A 137 15.55 -3.29 16.93
N SER A 138 15.54 -2.96 18.23
CA SER A 138 14.32 -3.05 19.03
C SER A 138 13.24 -2.08 18.56
N GLN A 139 13.60 -0.82 18.32
CA GLN A 139 12.68 0.18 17.76
C GLN A 139 12.20 -0.19 16.35
N GLN A 140 13.05 -0.77 15.50
CA GLN A 140 12.64 -1.27 14.19
C GLN A 140 11.60 -2.39 14.31
N ALA A 141 11.81 -3.35 15.22
CA ALA A 141 10.88 -4.44 15.45
C ALA A 141 9.52 -3.92 15.96
N LEU A 142 9.51 -3.03 16.95
CA LEU A 142 8.30 -2.36 17.44
C LEU A 142 7.59 -1.56 16.34
N GLY A 143 8.35 -0.92 15.45
CA GLY A 143 7.82 -0.22 14.29
C GLY A 143 7.11 -1.17 13.31
N ARG A 144 7.69 -2.34 13.04
CA ARG A 144 7.08 -3.38 12.19
C ARG A 144 5.83 -3.99 12.83
N GLU A 145 5.83 -4.22 14.13
CA GLU A 145 4.64 -4.66 14.87
C GLU A 145 3.50 -3.63 14.80
N CYS A 146 3.82 -2.35 15.01
CA CYS A 146 2.84 -1.26 14.86
C CYS A 146 2.29 -1.20 13.43
N ARG A 147 3.13 -1.39 12.41
CA ARG A 147 2.70 -1.44 11.00
C ARG A 147 1.72 -2.58 10.75
N GLN A 148 1.97 -3.77 11.29
CA GLN A 148 1.07 -4.92 11.17
C GLN A 148 -0.29 -4.69 11.84
N GLN A 149 -0.33 -3.83 12.87
CA GLN A 149 -1.56 -3.44 13.58
C GLN A 149 -2.24 -2.19 12.99
N ASN A 150 -1.81 -1.72 11.80
CA ASN A 150 -2.29 -0.48 11.17
C ASN A 150 -2.10 0.79 12.02
N LEU A 151 -1.13 0.78 12.95
CA LEU A 151 -0.75 1.94 13.77
C LEU A 151 0.39 2.72 13.08
N TYR A 152 0.13 3.26 11.89
CA TYR A 152 1.18 3.77 10.99
C TYR A 152 1.95 4.96 11.55
N GLU A 153 1.30 5.84 12.31
CA GLU A 153 1.98 6.96 12.94
C GLU A 153 2.95 6.51 14.04
N ARG A 154 2.54 5.54 14.87
CA ARG A 154 3.41 4.95 15.89
C ARG A 154 4.57 4.19 15.24
N ALA A 155 4.31 3.46 14.16
CA ALA A 155 5.33 2.78 13.39
C ALA A 155 6.41 3.75 12.89
N ALA A 156 6.01 4.89 12.32
CA ALA A 156 6.93 5.91 11.86
C ALA A 156 7.73 6.57 13.00
N GLN A 157 7.12 6.77 14.17
CA GLN A 157 7.82 7.27 15.36
C GLN A 157 8.92 6.29 15.83
N ASN A 158 8.61 4.99 15.87
CA ASN A 158 9.59 3.96 16.21
C ASN A 158 10.73 3.90 15.19
N PHE A 159 10.44 3.97 13.88
CA PHE A 159 11.49 4.05 12.85
C PHE A 159 12.36 5.31 12.97
N SER A 160 11.76 6.47 13.30
CA SER A 160 12.52 7.70 13.58
C SER A 160 13.42 7.57 14.80
N ARG A 161 12.98 6.91 15.87
CA ARG A 161 13.82 6.61 17.04
C ARG A 161 14.95 5.66 16.69
N SER A 162 14.65 4.64 15.88
CA SER A 162 15.66 3.71 15.36
C SER A 162 16.75 4.44 14.58
N GLN A 163 16.39 5.31 13.63
CA GLN A 163 17.33 6.14 12.89
C GLN A 163 18.15 7.07 13.80
N ALA A 164 17.50 7.71 14.77
CA ALA A 164 18.17 8.62 15.70
C ALA A 164 19.25 7.90 16.53
N ALA A 165 19.00 6.65 16.96
CA ALA A 165 19.95 5.87 17.73
C ALA A 165 21.24 5.56 16.97
N ILE A 166 21.17 5.36 15.64
CA ILE A 166 22.34 5.00 14.82
C ILE A 166 22.89 6.18 14.00
N ALA A 167 22.34 7.39 14.14
CA ALA A 167 22.67 8.53 13.28
C ALA A 167 24.16 8.91 13.31
N ASP A 168 24.82 8.78 14.46
CA ASP A 168 26.24 9.11 14.63
C ASP A 168 27.18 7.91 14.38
N HIS A 169 26.64 6.78 13.91
CA HIS A 169 27.38 5.53 13.69
C HIS A 169 27.44 5.16 12.20
N PRO A 170 28.50 5.57 11.46
CA PRO A 170 28.58 5.40 10.00
C PRO A 170 28.64 3.93 9.53
N ARG A 171 28.91 2.99 10.43
CA ARG A 171 28.90 1.55 10.12
C ARG A 171 27.50 0.99 9.81
N PHE A 172 26.44 1.69 10.19
CA PHE A 172 25.05 1.24 10.02
C PHE A 172 24.35 1.88 8.82
N LEU A 173 25.10 2.22 7.76
CA LEU A 173 24.55 2.87 6.58
C LEU A 173 23.47 2.03 5.87
N GLU A 174 23.62 0.71 5.80
CA GLU A 174 22.63 -0.18 5.20
C GLU A 174 21.34 -0.25 6.01
N LEU A 175 21.45 -0.28 7.35
CA LEU A 175 20.30 -0.21 8.25
C LEU A 175 19.58 1.14 8.13
N SER A 176 20.32 2.26 8.06
CA SER A 176 19.74 3.60 7.83
C SER A 176 18.91 3.65 6.55
N ARG A 177 19.45 3.16 5.43
CA ARG A 177 18.72 3.09 4.15
C ARG A 177 17.47 2.22 4.24
N THR A 178 17.56 1.09 4.95
CA THR A 178 16.42 0.20 5.16
C THR A 178 15.31 0.91 5.95
N LEU A 179 15.66 1.65 7.00
CA LEU A 179 14.70 2.41 7.81
C LEU A 179 14.10 3.59 7.04
N GLU A 180 14.90 4.29 6.23
CA GLU A 180 14.41 5.34 5.33
C GLU A 180 13.38 4.78 4.35
N GLN A 181 13.66 3.63 3.75
CA GLN A 181 12.73 2.93 2.86
C GLN A 181 11.45 2.50 3.58
N GLU A 182 11.56 1.90 4.78
CA GLU A 182 10.40 1.49 5.58
C GLU A 182 9.53 2.70 5.98
N GLN A 183 10.14 3.83 6.33
CA GLN A 183 9.41 5.05 6.66
C GLN A 183 8.74 5.66 5.42
N ALA A 184 9.39 5.63 4.26
CA ALA A 184 8.81 6.12 3.01
C ALA A 184 7.61 5.25 2.55
N GLN A 185 7.70 3.93 2.70
CA GLN A 185 6.58 3.00 2.44
C GLN A 185 5.35 3.25 3.33
N LEU A 186 5.53 3.79 4.55
CA LEU A 186 4.42 4.15 5.42
C LEU A 186 3.74 5.46 5.03
N ARG A 187 4.36 6.30 4.20
CA ARG A 187 3.90 7.66 3.89
C ARG A 187 2.44 7.71 3.37
N PRO A 188 2.03 6.89 2.38
CA PRO A 188 0.64 6.93 1.87
C PRO A 188 -0.40 6.61 2.96
N TYR A 189 -0.10 5.62 3.80
CA TYR A 189 -0.99 5.19 4.88
C TYR A 189 -1.11 6.26 5.98
N ARG A 190 0.01 6.89 6.35
CA ARG A 190 0.01 8.01 7.30
C ARG A 190 -0.80 9.19 6.79
N ILE A 191 -0.69 9.50 5.49
CA ILE A 191 -1.51 10.56 4.87
C ILE A 191 -3.00 10.23 5.05
N LEU A 192 -3.42 9.01 4.70
CA LEU A 192 -4.83 8.61 4.84
C LEU A 192 -5.31 8.66 6.29
N ASP A 193 -4.56 8.12 7.24
CA ASP A 193 -4.90 8.14 8.67
C ASP A 193 -5.09 9.56 9.22
N ARG A 194 -4.19 10.47 8.84
CA ARG A 194 -4.22 11.88 9.25
C ARG A 194 -5.40 12.60 8.61
N LEU A 195 -5.66 12.36 7.33
CA LEU A 195 -6.79 12.96 6.63
C LEU A 195 -8.13 12.31 6.96
N ALA A 196 -8.16 11.12 7.57
CA ALA A 196 -9.38 10.48 8.05
C ALA A 196 -9.92 11.12 9.34
N GLN A 197 -9.06 11.79 10.11
CA GLN A 197 -9.44 12.48 11.34
C GLN A 197 -10.59 13.48 11.12
N SER A 198 -11.28 13.82 12.21
CA SER A 198 -12.40 14.77 12.21
C SER A 198 -12.04 16.07 11.50
N LEU A 199 -13.01 16.71 10.84
CA LEU A 199 -12.84 18.03 10.23
C LEU A 199 -12.53 19.15 11.24
N THR A 200 -12.69 18.88 12.54
CA THR A 200 -12.33 19.80 13.64
C THR A 200 -10.92 19.54 14.19
N ALA A 201 -10.25 18.48 13.73
CA ALA A 201 -8.88 18.12 14.13
C ALA A 201 -7.85 18.81 13.22
N ASP A 202 -7.83 20.15 13.25
CA ASP A 202 -7.10 20.98 12.28
C ASP A 202 -5.62 20.62 12.20
N SER A 203 -4.95 20.41 13.34
CA SER A 203 -3.52 20.10 13.39
C SER A 203 -3.17 18.76 12.73
N ASP A 204 -3.96 17.72 12.95
CA ASP A 204 -3.66 16.39 12.40
C ASP A 204 -3.92 16.37 10.88
N ARG A 205 -5.01 16.99 10.45
CA ARG A 205 -5.34 17.12 9.03
C ARG A 205 -4.29 17.95 8.29
N GLN A 206 -3.88 19.07 8.85
CA GLN A 206 -2.83 19.92 8.27
C GLN A 206 -1.54 19.13 8.08
N GLN A 207 -1.15 18.31 9.05
CA GLN A 207 0.02 17.44 8.91
C GLN A 207 -0.17 16.40 7.80
N GLY A 208 -1.38 15.84 7.64
CA GLY A 208 -1.71 14.94 6.53
C GLY A 208 -1.56 15.61 5.16
N LEU A 209 -2.04 16.85 5.02
CA LEU A 209 -1.92 17.64 3.78
C LEU A 209 -0.46 17.99 3.49
N LEU A 210 0.33 18.37 4.50
CA LEU A 210 1.76 18.63 4.34
C LEU A 210 2.53 17.39 3.90
N LEU A 211 2.20 16.22 4.46
CA LEU A 211 2.79 14.95 4.04
C LEU A 211 2.43 14.60 2.59
N LEU A 212 1.18 14.86 2.18
CA LEU A 212 0.74 14.68 0.80
C LEU A 212 1.48 15.62 -0.16
N GLN A 213 1.63 16.89 0.20
CA GLN A 213 2.37 17.86 -0.61
C GLN A 213 3.84 17.47 -0.74
N ALA A 214 4.49 17.07 0.36
CA ALA A 214 5.88 16.61 0.33
C ALA A 214 6.04 15.37 -0.55
N MET A 215 5.06 14.47 -0.56
CA MET A 215 5.03 13.32 -1.47
C MET A 215 4.94 13.76 -2.94
N LEU A 216 4.05 14.70 -3.28
CA LEU A 216 3.95 15.23 -4.64
C LEU A 216 5.21 15.99 -5.08
N ASP A 217 5.84 16.74 -4.17
CA ASP A 217 7.08 17.45 -4.44
C ASP A 217 8.26 16.49 -4.68
N ASP A 218 8.40 15.44 -3.87
CA ASP A 218 9.45 14.41 -4.06
C ASP A 218 9.27 13.67 -5.41
N ARG A 219 8.03 13.48 -5.83
CA ARG A 219 7.68 12.92 -7.15
C ARG A 219 7.85 13.91 -8.31
N GLN A 220 8.00 15.20 -8.02
CA GLN A 220 8.00 16.29 -9.01
C GLN A 220 6.67 16.40 -9.77
N GLY A 221 5.55 16.19 -9.07
CA GLY A 221 4.20 16.19 -9.61
C GLY A 221 3.60 14.77 -9.71
N ILE A 222 2.38 14.68 -10.23
CA ILE A 222 1.66 13.40 -10.30
C ILE A 222 2.34 12.43 -11.27
N GLU A 223 2.58 12.86 -12.50
CA GLU A 223 3.30 12.12 -13.55
C GLU A 223 4.79 12.50 -13.61
N GLY A 224 5.33 13.09 -12.55
CA GLY A 224 6.73 13.49 -12.48
C GLY A 224 7.69 12.28 -12.44
N PRO A 225 8.98 12.48 -12.82
CA PRO A 225 9.98 11.41 -12.83
C PRO A 225 10.64 11.16 -11.46
N GLY A 226 10.23 11.88 -10.41
CA GLY A 226 10.79 11.75 -9.07
C GLY A 226 10.37 10.47 -8.35
N ASP A 227 11.08 10.16 -7.26
CA ASP A 227 10.81 9.01 -6.40
C ASP A 227 10.60 9.49 -4.96
N ASP A 228 9.43 9.20 -4.40
CA ASP A 228 9.06 9.51 -3.03
C ASP A 228 9.46 8.41 -2.03
N GLY A 229 10.06 7.32 -2.52
CA GLY A 229 10.45 6.14 -1.75
C GLY A 229 9.27 5.29 -1.28
N SER A 230 8.03 5.63 -1.64
CA SER A 230 6.84 4.89 -1.20
C SER A 230 6.72 3.51 -1.85
N GLY A 231 7.38 3.32 -3.00
CA GLY A 231 7.24 2.13 -3.83
C GLY A 231 5.98 2.13 -4.71
N LEU A 232 5.18 3.21 -4.69
CA LEU A 232 4.02 3.34 -5.57
C LEU A 232 4.45 3.68 -7.00
N THR A 233 4.13 2.79 -7.93
CA THR A 233 4.16 3.07 -9.37
C THR A 233 3.20 4.21 -9.72
N LEU A 234 3.33 4.81 -10.91
CA LEU A 234 2.40 5.86 -11.34
C LEU A 234 0.94 5.42 -11.26
N ASP A 235 0.62 4.21 -11.75
CA ASP A 235 -0.75 3.68 -11.73
C ASP A 235 -1.27 3.54 -10.29
N ASN A 236 -0.47 2.98 -9.38
CA ASN A 236 -0.85 2.83 -7.98
C ASN A 236 -0.95 4.19 -7.26
N PHE A 237 -0.12 5.16 -7.65
CA PHE A 237 -0.20 6.52 -7.14
C PHE A 237 -1.48 7.23 -7.61
N LEU A 238 -1.91 7.02 -8.87
CA LEU A 238 -3.19 7.52 -9.36
C LEU A 238 -4.38 6.89 -8.62
N LEU A 239 -4.33 5.60 -8.30
CA LEU A 239 -5.33 4.94 -7.46
C LEU A 239 -5.35 5.52 -6.04
N PHE A 240 -4.17 5.78 -5.46
CA PHE A 240 -4.04 6.46 -4.17
C PHE A 240 -4.65 7.87 -4.21
N LEU A 241 -4.38 8.66 -5.26
CA LEU A 241 -5.01 9.97 -5.44
C LEU A 241 -6.53 9.86 -5.67
N GLN A 242 -7.01 8.84 -6.38
CA GLN A 242 -8.45 8.62 -6.49
C GLN A 242 -9.09 8.32 -5.12
N GLN A 243 -8.42 7.54 -4.28
CA GLN A 243 -8.87 7.24 -2.92
C GLN A 243 -8.85 8.48 -2.02
N ILE A 244 -7.79 9.30 -2.08
CA ILE A 244 -7.59 10.43 -1.17
C ILE A 244 -8.65 11.52 -1.35
N ARG A 245 -9.22 11.65 -2.55
CA ARG A 245 -10.31 12.61 -2.83
C ARG A 245 -11.43 12.48 -1.80
N GLY A 246 -11.86 11.25 -1.48
CA GLY A 246 -12.91 11.01 -0.50
C GLY A 246 -12.59 11.46 0.95
N TYR A 247 -11.33 11.81 1.25
CA TYR A 247 -10.83 12.30 2.54
C TYR A 247 -10.59 13.82 2.57
N LEU A 248 -10.49 14.44 1.39
CA LEU A 248 -10.25 15.86 1.20
C LEU A 248 -11.58 16.60 1.00
N THR A 249 -11.68 17.79 1.58
CA THR A 249 -12.76 18.73 1.33
C THR A 249 -12.67 19.32 -0.07
N LEU A 250 -13.75 19.94 -0.54
CA LEU A 250 -13.78 20.66 -1.80
C LEU A 250 -12.69 21.73 -1.90
N ALA A 251 -12.52 22.53 -0.84
CA ALA A 251 -11.51 23.58 -0.79
C ALA A 251 -10.08 23.01 -0.84
N GLU A 252 -9.80 21.95 -0.06
CA GLU A 252 -8.49 21.29 -0.07
C GLU A 252 -8.16 20.67 -1.44
N GLN A 253 -9.12 20.00 -2.09
CA GLN A 253 -8.91 19.42 -3.42
C GLN A 253 -8.67 20.47 -4.49
N GLN A 254 -9.44 21.56 -4.49
CA GLN A 254 -9.24 22.63 -5.44
C GLN A 254 -7.83 23.20 -5.30
N LEU A 255 -7.42 23.59 -4.09
CA LEU A 255 -6.10 24.17 -3.85
C LEU A 255 -5.00 23.21 -4.30
N LEU A 256 -5.09 21.93 -3.90
CA LEU A 256 -4.09 20.92 -4.24
C LEU A 256 -4.00 20.72 -5.76
N PHE A 257 -5.10 20.40 -6.42
CA PHE A 257 -5.06 20.01 -7.82
C PHE A 257 -4.93 21.19 -8.78
N GLU A 258 -5.45 22.39 -8.48
CA GLU A 258 -5.11 23.59 -9.27
C GLU A 258 -3.62 23.92 -9.16
N SER A 259 -3.00 23.71 -7.99
CA SER A 259 -1.56 23.95 -7.84
C SER A 259 -0.73 22.94 -8.65
N GLU A 260 -1.07 21.65 -8.58
CA GLU A 260 -0.39 20.62 -9.36
C GLU A 260 -0.70 20.70 -10.86
N ALA A 261 -1.85 21.24 -11.27
CA ALA A 261 -2.20 21.46 -12.68
C ALA A 261 -1.36 22.58 -13.35
N ARG A 262 -0.64 23.40 -12.57
CA ARG A 262 0.37 24.32 -13.11
C ARG A 262 1.58 23.58 -13.66
N ARG A 263 1.88 22.39 -13.13
CA ARG A 263 2.86 21.47 -13.71
C ARG A 263 2.19 20.72 -14.88
N PRO A 264 2.95 20.22 -15.88
CA PRO A 264 2.37 19.50 -17.01
C PRO A 264 1.82 18.12 -16.59
N SER A 265 0.60 18.11 -16.06
CA SER A 265 -0.06 16.95 -15.46
C SER A 265 -1.52 16.81 -15.93
N PRO A 266 -1.81 15.92 -16.89
CA PRO A 266 -3.19 15.66 -17.31
C PRO A 266 -4.09 15.20 -16.17
N ALA A 267 -3.57 14.36 -15.26
CA ALA A 267 -4.33 13.91 -14.10
C ALA A 267 -4.67 15.07 -13.16
N ALA A 268 -3.72 15.96 -12.86
CA ALA A 268 -3.98 17.13 -12.02
C ALA A 268 -5.01 18.06 -12.66
N SER A 269 -4.87 18.38 -13.96
CA SER A 269 -5.85 19.21 -14.67
C SER A 269 -7.25 18.58 -14.67
N PHE A 270 -7.34 17.26 -14.81
CA PHE A 270 -8.61 16.54 -14.74
C PHE A 270 -9.23 16.61 -13.33
N PHE A 271 -8.46 16.36 -12.27
CA PHE A 271 -8.95 16.48 -10.90
C PHE A 271 -9.32 17.93 -10.52
N ALA A 272 -8.52 18.91 -10.96
CA ALA A 272 -8.77 20.34 -10.78
C ALA A 272 -10.08 20.75 -11.47
N CYS A 273 -10.33 20.26 -12.69
CA CYS A 273 -11.57 20.50 -13.41
C CYS A 273 -12.79 20.04 -12.58
N TYR A 274 -12.77 18.82 -12.02
CA TYR A 274 -13.89 18.34 -11.19
C TYR A 274 -14.07 19.17 -9.91
N ALA A 275 -12.98 19.63 -9.28
CA ALA A 275 -13.07 20.51 -8.11
C ALA A 275 -13.66 21.89 -8.48
N LEU A 276 -13.26 22.45 -9.61
CA LEU A 276 -13.76 23.72 -10.12
C LEU A 276 -15.24 23.65 -10.53
N ILE A 277 -15.66 22.57 -11.20
CA ILE A 277 -17.08 22.33 -11.53
C ILE A 277 -17.90 22.22 -10.24
N ALA A 278 -17.45 21.39 -9.29
CA ALA A 278 -18.16 21.15 -8.04
C ALA A 278 -18.32 22.45 -7.23
N ARG A 279 -17.24 23.23 -7.06
CA ARG A 279 -17.29 24.49 -6.32
C ARG A 279 -18.04 25.58 -7.07
N GLY A 280 -17.79 25.72 -8.37
CA GLY A 280 -18.48 26.69 -9.21
C GLY A 280 -20.00 26.49 -9.17
N PHE A 281 -20.45 25.24 -9.21
CA PHE A 281 -21.86 24.90 -9.05
C PHE A 281 -22.36 25.14 -7.61
N ARG A 282 -21.66 24.59 -6.60
CA ARG A 282 -22.11 24.61 -5.20
C ARG A 282 -22.18 26.01 -4.60
N ASP A 283 -21.18 26.83 -4.92
CA ASP A 283 -20.99 28.18 -4.37
C ASP A 283 -21.52 29.27 -5.31
N HIS A 284 -22.17 28.91 -6.43
CA HIS A 284 -22.70 29.83 -7.44
C HIS A 284 -21.61 30.74 -8.05
N GLN A 285 -20.45 30.16 -8.36
CA GLN A 285 -19.28 30.84 -8.93
C GLN A 285 -19.02 30.36 -10.37
N PRO A 286 -19.78 30.83 -11.37
CA PRO A 286 -19.67 30.39 -12.76
C PRO A 286 -18.29 30.68 -13.40
N ALA A 287 -17.54 31.65 -12.87
CA ALA A 287 -16.16 31.90 -13.28
C ALA A 287 -15.24 30.67 -13.06
N LEU A 288 -15.48 29.86 -12.01
CA LEU A 288 -14.74 28.62 -11.78
C LEU A 288 -15.12 27.54 -12.81
N ILE A 289 -16.39 27.47 -13.19
CA ILE A 289 -16.87 26.56 -14.25
C ILE A 289 -16.27 26.97 -15.60
N HIS A 290 -16.17 28.27 -15.87
CA HIS A 290 -15.50 28.78 -17.05
C HIS A 290 -13.99 28.45 -17.04
N ARG A 291 -13.31 28.56 -15.89
CA ARG A 291 -11.92 28.06 -15.79
C ARG A 291 -11.80 26.56 -16.05
N ALA A 292 -12.75 25.76 -15.57
CA ALA A 292 -12.79 24.33 -15.86
C ALA A 292 -12.89 24.05 -17.37
N SER A 293 -13.63 24.88 -18.13
CA SER A 293 -13.73 24.77 -19.59
C SER A 293 -12.37 24.98 -20.28
N LEU A 294 -11.54 25.89 -19.78
CA LEU A 294 -10.18 26.11 -20.29
C LEU A 294 -9.31 24.88 -20.08
N LEU A 295 -9.34 24.27 -18.89
CA LEU A 295 -8.60 23.04 -18.60
C LEU A 295 -9.06 21.87 -19.48
N LEU A 296 -10.37 21.71 -19.69
CA LEU A 296 -10.90 20.66 -20.56
C LEU A 296 -10.45 20.83 -22.02
N ARG A 297 -10.37 22.07 -22.51
CA ARG A 297 -9.86 22.35 -23.86
C ARG A 297 -8.40 21.91 -24.04
N GLU A 298 -7.56 22.08 -23.02
CA GLU A 298 -6.17 21.61 -23.04
C GLU A 298 -6.09 20.07 -23.02
N LEU A 299 -6.97 19.42 -22.23
CA LEU A 299 -7.03 17.96 -22.08
C LEU A 299 -7.57 17.23 -23.32
N GLN A 300 -8.39 17.87 -24.15
CA GLN A 300 -9.01 17.28 -25.34
C GLN A 300 -8.00 16.65 -26.32
N SER A 301 -6.77 17.15 -26.33
CA SER A 301 -5.68 16.60 -27.14
C SER A 301 -5.19 15.20 -26.69
N ARG A 302 -5.50 14.81 -25.44
CA ARG A 302 -4.96 13.60 -24.79
C ARG A 302 -6.05 12.59 -24.43
N MET A 303 -7.27 13.04 -24.17
CA MET A 303 -8.36 12.18 -23.74
C MET A 303 -9.72 12.70 -24.22
N ASP A 304 -10.71 11.80 -24.29
CA ASP A 304 -12.08 12.20 -24.62
C ASP A 304 -12.71 12.91 -23.41
N VAL A 305 -13.05 14.19 -23.60
CA VAL A 305 -13.62 15.07 -22.56
C VAL A 305 -14.89 15.77 -23.05
N HIS A 306 -15.48 15.34 -24.17
CA HIS A 306 -16.61 16.04 -24.78
C HIS A 306 -17.87 16.01 -23.90
N LEU A 307 -18.04 14.97 -23.08
CA LEU A 307 -19.14 14.90 -22.10
C LEU A 307 -18.97 15.98 -21.04
N GLU A 308 -17.79 16.10 -20.43
CA GLU A 308 -17.47 17.14 -19.45
C GLU A 308 -17.58 18.53 -20.07
N GLN A 309 -17.11 18.71 -21.32
CA GLN A 309 -17.26 19.97 -22.04
C GLN A 309 -18.74 20.32 -22.26
N ALA A 310 -19.57 19.35 -22.66
CA ALA A 310 -21.01 19.56 -22.81
C ALA A 310 -21.68 19.95 -21.48
N ILE A 311 -21.32 19.30 -20.38
CA ILE A 311 -21.82 19.63 -19.04
C ILE A 311 -21.40 21.04 -18.63
N VAL A 312 -20.14 21.41 -18.85
CA VAL A 312 -19.62 22.74 -18.53
C VAL A 312 -20.31 23.81 -19.38
N SER A 313 -20.47 23.60 -20.69
CA SER A 313 -21.24 24.52 -21.57
C SER A 313 -22.70 24.65 -21.13
N LEU A 314 -23.34 23.56 -20.69
CA LEU A 314 -24.68 23.62 -20.10
C LEU A 314 -24.70 24.52 -18.85
N LEU A 315 -23.78 24.29 -17.91
CA LEU A 315 -23.69 25.08 -16.66
C LEU A 315 -23.31 26.55 -16.88
N LEU A 316 -22.75 26.87 -18.05
CA LEU A 316 -22.46 28.23 -18.52
C LEU A 316 -23.58 28.82 -19.40
N GLY A 317 -24.77 28.20 -19.42
CA GLY A 317 -25.93 28.73 -20.14
C GLY A 317 -25.82 28.67 -21.66
N GLN A 318 -25.01 27.75 -22.20
CA GLN A 318 -24.76 27.59 -23.64
C GLN A 318 -25.34 26.25 -24.15
N PRO A 319 -26.68 26.13 -24.28
CA PRO A 319 -27.33 24.84 -24.59
C PRO A 319 -27.00 24.32 -26.01
N GLU A 320 -26.86 25.20 -27.00
CA GLU A 320 -26.53 24.81 -28.38
C GLU A 320 -25.11 24.24 -28.49
N GLU A 321 -24.16 24.86 -27.78
CA GLU A 321 -22.77 24.37 -27.71
C GLU A 321 -22.71 23.04 -26.95
N ALA A 322 -23.46 22.93 -25.84
CA ALA A 322 -23.56 21.70 -25.06
C ALA A 322 -24.07 20.52 -25.91
N GLU A 323 -25.15 20.69 -26.68
CA GLU A 323 -25.65 19.63 -27.57
C GLU A 323 -24.64 19.27 -28.68
N THR A 324 -23.96 20.27 -29.24
CA THR A 324 -22.94 20.07 -30.28
C THR A 324 -21.75 19.26 -29.79
N LEU A 325 -21.27 19.56 -28.57
CA LEU A 325 -20.18 18.83 -27.92
C LEU A 325 -20.62 17.43 -27.52
N LEU A 326 -21.84 17.29 -26.99
CA LEU A 326 -22.35 16.02 -26.51
C LEU A 326 -22.35 14.94 -27.60
N VAL A 327 -22.77 15.29 -28.82
CA VAL A 327 -22.80 14.35 -29.96
C VAL A 327 -21.39 13.93 -30.42
N GLN A 328 -20.33 14.64 -30.00
CA GLN A 328 -18.94 14.30 -30.31
C GLN A 328 -18.31 13.34 -29.29
N SER A 329 -18.97 13.08 -28.16
CA SER A 329 -18.50 12.13 -27.16
C SER A 329 -18.44 10.70 -27.72
N LYS A 330 -17.41 9.95 -27.34
CA LYS A 330 -17.26 8.53 -27.72
C LYS A 330 -17.91 7.58 -26.72
N ASP A 331 -18.46 8.10 -25.62
CA ASP A 331 -19.15 7.31 -24.60
C ASP A 331 -20.61 7.05 -25.00
N GLU A 332 -20.80 6.08 -25.89
CA GLU A 332 -22.13 5.68 -26.37
C GLU A 332 -23.05 5.16 -25.25
N GLU A 333 -22.48 4.58 -24.18
CA GLU A 333 -23.27 4.12 -23.04
C GLU A 333 -23.92 5.31 -22.35
N THR A 334 -23.13 6.32 -21.99
CA THR A 334 -23.63 7.55 -21.36
C THR A 334 -24.56 8.33 -22.29
N LEU A 335 -24.26 8.42 -23.59
CA LEU A 335 -25.14 9.07 -24.57
C LEU A 335 -26.51 8.38 -24.66
N SER A 336 -26.56 7.04 -24.60
CA SER A 336 -27.81 6.30 -24.59
C SER A 336 -28.63 6.55 -23.31
N GLN A 337 -27.97 6.69 -22.15
CA GLN A 337 -28.60 7.05 -20.89
C GLN A 337 -29.19 8.46 -20.97
N ILE A 338 -28.45 9.43 -21.50
CA ILE A 338 -28.91 10.82 -21.67
C ILE A 338 -30.14 10.88 -22.59
N ARG A 339 -30.13 10.17 -23.72
CA ARG A 339 -31.28 10.07 -24.62
C ARG A 339 -32.51 9.45 -23.93
N THR A 340 -32.29 8.47 -23.06
CA THR A 340 -33.37 7.85 -22.27
C THR A 340 -33.93 8.83 -21.24
N LEU A 341 -33.06 9.58 -20.55
CA LEU A 341 -33.45 10.62 -19.59
C LEU A 341 -34.21 11.78 -20.25
N ALA A 342 -33.96 12.07 -21.52
CA ALA A 342 -34.72 13.06 -22.29
C ALA A 342 -36.18 12.65 -22.52
N GLN A 343 -36.54 11.36 -22.43
CA GLN A 343 -37.92 10.86 -22.56
C GLN A 343 -38.65 11.30 -23.85
N GLY A 344 -37.90 11.46 -24.95
CA GLY A 344 -38.45 11.92 -26.24
C GLY A 344 -38.49 13.44 -26.42
N GLU A 345 -38.06 14.20 -25.43
CA GLU A 345 -37.81 15.64 -25.54
C GLU A 345 -36.43 15.93 -26.19
N ALA A 346 -36.04 17.21 -26.26
CA ALA A 346 -34.74 17.63 -26.76
C ALA A 346 -33.59 17.04 -25.91
N LEU A 347 -32.44 16.80 -26.54
CA LEU A 347 -31.30 16.13 -25.90
C LEU A 347 -30.80 16.92 -24.68
N ILE A 348 -30.86 18.26 -24.75
CA ILE A 348 -30.55 19.15 -23.64
C ILE A 348 -31.34 18.85 -22.36
N VAL A 349 -32.61 18.42 -22.45
CA VAL A 349 -33.42 18.05 -21.27
C VAL A 349 -32.86 16.80 -20.61
N GLY A 350 -32.45 15.82 -21.42
CA GLY A 350 -31.75 14.63 -20.94
C GLY A 350 -30.42 14.99 -20.29
N LEU A 351 -29.66 15.91 -20.91
CA LEU A 351 -28.37 16.38 -20.38
C LEU A 351 -28.55 17.08 -19.03
N CYS A 352 -29.55 17.94 -18.85
CA CYS A 352 -29.86 18.56 -17.56
C CYS A 352 -30.07 17.52 -16.46
N ARG A 353 -30.96 16.53 -16.69
CA ARG A 353 -31.24 15.46 -15.71
C ARG A 353 -30.01 14.60 -15.45
N PHE A 354 -29.22 14.34 -16.48
CA PHE A 354 -27.97 13.62 -16.35
C PHE A 354 -26.95 14.39 -15.51
N THR A 355 -26.78 15.69 -15.74
CA THR A 355 -25.87 16.55 -14.99
C THR A 355 -26.23 16.62 -13.51
N GLU A 356 -27.51 16.75 -13.16
CA GLU A 356 -27.97 16.70 -11.76
C GLU A 356 -27.55 15.39 -11.08
N ASN A 357 -27.80 14.26 -11.75
CA ASN A 357 -27.44 12.95 -11.23
C ASN A 357 -25.91 12.78 -11.14
N TRP A 358 -25.18 13.11 -12.20
CA TRP A 358 -23.73 13.02 -12.26
C TRP A 358 -23.03 13.86 -11.19
N LEU A 359 -23.50 15.09 -10.95
CA LEU A 359 -23.00 15.91 -9.85
C LEU A 359 -23.21 15.21 -8.50
N ALA A 360 -24.43 14.72 -8.24
CA ALA A 360 -24.79 14.11 -6.96
C ALA A 360 -24.15 12.72 -6.72
N THR A 361 -23.97 11.91 -7.75
CA THR A 361 -23.54 10.50 -7.62
C THR A 361 -22.09 10.25 -8.02
N THR A 362 -21.48 11.13 -8.80
CA THR A 362 -20.12 10.95 -9.34
C THR A 362 -19.16 12.01 -8.84
N VAL A 363 -19.57 13.28 -8.88
CA VAL A 363 -18.68 14.41 -8.52
C VAL A 363 -18.64 14.62 -7.00
N PHE A 364 -19.80 14.88 -6.38
CA PHE A 364 -19.92 15.21 -4.96
C PHE A 364 -19.41 14.12 -4.01
N PRO A 365 -19.61 12.81 -4.26
CA PRO A 365 -19.05 11.77 -3.39
C PRO A 365 -17.52 11.77 -3.33
N GLY A 366 -16.88 12.39 -4.33
CA GLY A 366 -15.46 12.63 -4.38
C GLY A 366 -14.96 13.67 -3.38
N PHE A 367 -15.82 14.47 -2.74
CA PHE A 367 -15.42 15.49 -1.76
C PHE A 367 -16.01 15.18 -0.39
N ARG A 368 -15.18 15.21 0.65
CA ARG A 368 -15.57 14.79 1.99
C ARG A 368 -16.78 15.55 2.55
N ASP A 369 -16.85 16.84 2.29
CA ASP A 369 -17.85 17.80 2.77
C ASP A 369 -19.10 17.92 1.87
N LEU A 370 -19.11 17.24 0.71
CA LEU A 370 -20.27 17.21 -0.21
C LEU A 370 -20.94 15.83 -0.32
N LYS A 371 -20.48 14.81 0.41
CA LYS A 371 -21.05 13.46 0.34
C LYS A 371 -22.56 13.47 0.65
N GLY A 372 -23.35 12.98 -0.30
CA GLY A 372 -24.81 12.89 -0.18
C GLY A 372 -25.55 14.21 -0.43
N ALA A 373 -24.86 15.28 -0.83
CA ALA A 373 -25.52 16.51 -1.26
C ALA A 373 -26.29 16.29 -2.58
N ALA A 374 -27.48 16.90 -2.68
CA ALA A 374 -28.21 16.97 -3.93
C ALA A 374 -27.65 18.09 -4.81
N ALA A 375 -27.85 17.98 -6.13
CA ALA A 375 -27.36 18.94 -7.10
C ALA A 375 -28.44 19.40 -8.11
N PRO A 376 -29.59 19.94 -7.65
CA PRO A 376 -30.61 20.44 -8.57
C PRO A 376 -30.09 21.65 -9.36
N LEU A 377 -30.27 21.65 -10.68
CA LEU A 377 -29.80 22.74 -11.54
C LEU A 377 -30.60 24.03 -11.37
N GLN A 378 -31.90 23.91 -11.06
CA GLN A 378 -32.80 25.07 -11.00
C GLN A 378 -32.31 26.13 -9.99
N PRO A 379 -32.00 25.81 -8.71
CA PRO A 379 -31.45 26.80 -7.78
C PRO A 379 -30.15 27.48 -8.24
N TYR A 380 -29.33 26.77 -9.02
CA TYR A 380 -28.10 27.35 -9.57
C TYR A 380 -28.41 28.41 -10.64
N PHE A 381 -29.30 28.11 -11.59
CA PHE A 381 -29.70 29.07 -12.64
C PHE A 381 -30.63 30.18 -12.15
N ASP A 382 -31.35 29.96 -11.04
CA ASP A 382 -32.18 30.99 -10.40
C ASP A 382 -31.35 32.00 -9.58
N ASN A 383 -30.04 31.76 -9.40
CA ASN A 383 -29.16 32.65 -8.64
C ASN A 383 -28.84 33.93 -9.44
N PRO A 384 -29.04 35.14 -8.87
CA PRO A 384 -28.79 36.40 -9.57
C PRO A 384 -27.34 36.63 -10.02
N ASP A 385 -26.35 36.18 -9.23
CA ASP A 385 -24.94 36.32 -9.56
C ASP A 385 -24.56 35.41 -10.75
N VAL A 386 -25.16 34.22 -10.79
CA VAL A 386 -25.03 33.30 -11.93
C VAL A 386 -25.62 33.94 -13.18
N GLN A 387 -26.88 34.38 -13.14
CA GLN A 387 -27.55 35.03 -14.27
C GLN A 387 -26.75 36.21 -14.82
N THR A 388 -26.27 37.07 -13.92
CA THR A 388 -25.44 38.23 -14.28
C THR A 388 -24.17 37.81 -15.03
N TYR A 389 -23.50 36.75 -14.58
CA TYR A 389 -22.29 36.25 -15.26
C TYR A 389 -22.62 35.61 -16.61
N LEU A 390 -23.70 34.81 -16.69
CA LEU A 390 -24.09 34.14 -17.93
C LEU A 390 -24.50 35.14 -19.00
N ASP A 391 -25.23 36.20 -18.65
CA ASP A 391 -25.59 37.28 -19.56
C ASP A 391 -24.35 38.03 -20.08
N ALA A 392 -23.32 38.15 -19.24
CA ALA A 392 -22.06 38.80 -19.60
C ALA A 392 -21.08 37.88 -20.33
N ILE A 393 -21.28 36.55 -20.38
CA ILE A 393 -20.24 35.59 -20.79
C ILE A 393 -19.73 35.80 -22.23
N VAL A 394 -20.60 36.33 -23.11
CA VAL A 394 -20.31 36.60 -24.53
C VAL A 394 -19.45 37.86 -24.70
N GLU A 395 -19.59 38.84 -23.80
CA GLU A 395 -18.85 40.11 -23.80
C GLU A 395 -18.23 40.36 -22.42
N LEU A 396 -17.51 39.37 -21.88
CA LEU A 396 -16.91 39.50 -20.55
C LEU A 396 -15.94 40.69 -20.52
N PRO A 397 -16.08 41.59 -19.53
CA PRO A 397 -15.05 42.56 -19.21
C PRO A 397 -13.70 41.84 -19.02
N PRO A 398 -12.56 42.42 -19.47
CA PRO A 398 -11.25 41.75 -19.42
C PRO A 398 -10.87 41.23 -18.03
N ASP A 399 -11.32 41.90 -16.98
CA ASP A 399 -11.14 41.58 -15.57
C ASP A 399 -11.97 40.38 -15.07
N LEU A 400 -13.01 39.98 -15.80
CA LEU A 400 -13.88 38.83 -15.48
C LEU A 400 -13.60 37.59 -16.35
N ILE A 401 -12.69 37.71 -17.32
CA ILE A 401 -12.23 36.57 -18.13
C ILE A 401 -11.31 35.71 -17.25
N PRO A 402 -11.63 34.42 -17.03
CA PRO A 402 -10.70 33.55 -16.32
C PRO A 402 -9.41 33.41 -17.11
N GLU A 403 -8.28 33.68 -16.46
CA GLU A 403 -6.98 33.38 -17.04
C GLU A 403 -6.68 31.87 -16.97
N PRO A 404 -6.02 31.30 -18.00
CA PRO A 404 -5.44 29.97 -17.92
C PRO A 404 -4.47 29.86 -16.73
N LEU A 405 -4.35 28.65 -16.17
CA LEU A 405 -3.36 28.43 -15.12
C LEU A 405 -1.95 28.62 -15.70
N PRO A 406 -1.05 29.37 -15.03
CA PRO A 406 0.30 29.54 -15.49
C PRO A 406 1.05 28.20 -15.45
N THR A 407 1.85 27.92 -16.48
CA THR A 407 2.68 26.71 -16.50
C THR A 407 3.97 26.92 -15.71
N GLU A 408 4.23 26.04 -14.74
CA GLU A 408 5.42 26.04 -13.90
C GLU A 408 6.33 24.82 -14.21
N PRO A 409 7.66 24.94 -14.07
CA PRO A 409 8.58 23.80 -14.21
C PRO A 409 8.30 22.68 -13.20
N LEU A 410 8.51 21.42 -13.60
CA LEU A 410 8.28 20.23 -12.75
C LEU A 410 9.03 20.26 -11.40
N GLU A 411 10.23 20.83 -11.37
CA GLU A 411 11.08 20.92 -10.17
C GLU A 411 10.59 21.97 -9.15
N THR A 412 9.63 22.83 -9.55
CA THR A 412 9.12 23.91 -8.70
C THR A 412 8.25 23.31 -7.61
N ARG A 413 8.68 23.38 -6.35
CA ARG A 413 7.88 22.94 -5.20
C ARG A 413 6.61 23.77 -5.07
N SER A 414 5.46 23.13 -4.85
CA SER A 414 4.18 23.83 -4.72
C SER A 414 4.10 24.45 -3.31
N PRO A 415 4.11 25.78 -3.14
CA PRO A 415 4.25 26.41 -1.82
C PRO A 415 2.94 26.50 -1.02
N LEU A 416 1.83 25.97 -1.55
CA LEU A 416 0.48 26.45 -1.20
C LEU A 416 -0.17 25.78 0.01
N VAL A 417 0.06 24.48 0.27
CA VAL A 417 -0.51 23.84 1.47
C VAL A 417 0.11 24.38 2.77
N ALA A 418 1.36 24.84 2.73
CA ALA A 418 2.05 25.36 3.91
C ALA A 418 1.74 26.83 4.24
N THR A 419 1.22 27.61 3.29
CA THR A 419 1.11 29.08 3.41
C THR A 419 -0.34 29.55 3.66
N GLU A 420 -1.36 28.78 3.27
CA GLU A 420 -2.77 29.22 3.31
C GLU A 420 -3.68 28.51 4.33
N LEU A 421 -3.19 27.50 5.06
CA LEU A 421 -3.90 26.89 6.20
C LEU A 421 -3.44 27.53 7.51
N PRO A 422 -4.35 27.93 8.42
CA PRO A 422 -3.99 28.68 9.62
C PRO A 422 -2.97 27.90 10.45
N THR A 423 -1.75 28.42 10.47
CA THR A 423 -0.70 27.94 11.35
C THR A 423 -1.06 28.35 12.77
N LEU A 424 -1.58 27.43 13.58
CA LEU A 424 -1.47 27.58 15.02
C LEU A 424 0.00 27.42 15.39
N THR A 425 0.63 28.56 15.65
CA THR A 425 1.94 28.67 16.27
C THR A 425 2.01 27.75 17.49
N THR A 426 2.78 26.66 17.37
CA THR A 426 3.31 25.94 18.53
C THR A 426 4.84 25.99 18.41
N PRO A 427 5.57 26.40 19.47
CA PRO A 427 6.98 26.71 19.36
C PRO A 427 7.78 25.45 19.03
N SER A 428 8.49 25.51 17.91
CA SER A 428 9.55 24.58 17.55
C SER A 428 10.56 24.50 18.70
N ALA A 429 10.63 23.35 19.36
CA ALA A 429 11.74 23.01 20.23
C ALA A 429 12.97 22.90 19.32
N ALA A 430 13.79 23.95 19.35
CA ALA A 430 15.04 24.00 18.61
C ALA A 430 15.94 22.80 18.96
N PRO A 431 16.57 22.14 17.97
CA PRO A 431 17.61 21.16 18.25
C PRO A 431 18.80 21.86 18.93
N PRO A 432 19.49 21.22 19.91
CA PRO A 432 20.61 21.84 20.58
C PRO A 432 21.75 22.11 19.58
N ALA A 433 22.38 23.26 19.75
CA ALA A 433 23.42 23.78 18.88
C ALA A 433 24.62 22.82 18.75
N ARG A 434 24.79 22.21 17.56
CA ARG A 434 26.02 21.50 17.20
C ARG A 434 27.18 22.50 17.13
N ARG A 435 28.18 22.27 17.99
CA ARG A 435 29.45 23.01 18.03
C ARG A 435 30.16 22.94 16.68
N ARG A 436 30.43 24.12 16.09
CA ARG A 436 31.27 24.30 14.90
C ARG A 436 32.66 23.71 15.15
N ARG A 437 33.04 22.68 14.40
CA ARG A 437 34.44 22.24 14.27
C ARG A 437 34.99 22.69 12.92
N ARG A 438 36.13 23.38 12.99
CA ARG A 438 36.89 24.07 11.94
C ARG A 438 37.08 23.28 10.64
N ASP A 439 36.90 24.02 9.55
CA ASP A 439 37.40 23.75 8.20
C ASP A 439 38.87 23.32 8.16
N ARG A 440 39.14 22.29 7.35
CA ARG A 440 40.43 22.09 6.68
C ARG A 440 40.22 21.64 5.24
N SER A 441 40.31 22.63 4.35
CA SER A 441 40.95 22.64 3.03
C SER A 441 40.93 21.36 2.17
N ALA A 442 40.27 21.51 1.01
CA ALA A 442 40.32 20.70 -0.19
C ALA A 442 41.72 20.39 -0.74
N ARG A 443 41.84 19.28 -1.49
CA ARG A 443 42.47 19.25 -2.82
C ARG A 443 42.07 18.00 -3.64
N PRO A 444 42.13 18.07 -4.99
CA PRO A 444 41.40 17.17 -5.90
C PRO A 444 42.33 16.28 -6.75
N SER A 445 41.79 15.18 -7.29
CA SER A 445 42.24 14.47 -8.51
C SER A 445 41.43 13.16 -8.61
N GLN A 446 41.18 12.50 -9.74
CA GLN A 446 41.28 12.73 -11.18
C GLN A 446 40.40 11.65 -11.80
N ARG A 447 39.68 11.98 -12.88
CA ARG A 447 38.92 11.01 -13.68
C ARG A 447 39.82 10.36 -14.75
N LEU A 448 39.32 9.24 -15.28
CA LEU A 448 39.52 8.61 -16.61
C LEU A 448 40.54 7.45 -16.70
N PRO A 449 40.51 6.58 -17.73
CA PRO A 449 39.36 5.83 -18.30
C PRO A 449 39.74 4.43 -18.90
N ILE A 450 38.79 3.77 -19.61
CA ILE A 450 38.96 2.81 -20.76
C ILE A 450 39.47 1.38 -20.42
N ARG A 451 39.13 0.24 -21.07
CA ARG A 451 38.12 -0.29 -22.03
C ARG A 451 38.43 -1.80 -22.18
N TRP A 452 37.37 -2.59 -22.41
CA TRP A 452 37.20 -3.83 -23.19
C TRP A 452 38.37 -4.82 -23.43
N LEU A 453 38.06 -6.11 -23.24
CA LEU A 453 38.28 -7.12 -24.27
C LEU A 453 37.09 -8.09 -24.34
N ALA A 454 36.56 -8.19 -25.55
CA ALA A 454 35.45 -9.03 -25.98
C ALA A 454 35.92 -10.45 -26.34
N ILE A 455 34.94 -11.25 -26.80
CA ILE A 455 34.94 -12.56 -27.47
C ILE A 455 34.28 -13.59 -26.54
N GLY A 456 33.14 -14.20 -26.85
CA GLY A 456 32.32 -14.22 -28.06
C GLY A 456 31.57 -15.56 -28.11
N GLY A 457 30.36 -15.57 -28.70
CA GLY A 457 29.84 -16.76 -29.37
C GLY A 457 28.74 -17.58 -28.68
N VAL A 458 27.49 -17.12 -28.84
CA VAL A 458 26.33 -17.83 -29.42
C VAL A 458 26.05 -19.30 -29.00
N ALA A 459 24.87 -19.56 -28.43
CA ALA A 459 23.82 -20.37 -29.07
C ALA A 459 22.52 -20.43 -28.25
N LEU A 460 21.41 -20.11 -28.92
CA LEU A 460 20.02 -20.35 -28.52
C LEU A 460 19.77 -21.82 -28.17
N LEU A 461 18.94 -22.12 -27.18
CA LEU A 461 17.92 -23.18 -27.30
C LEU A 461 16.73 -22.96 -26.35
N VAL A 462 15.56 -23.15 -26.96
CA VAL A 462 14.19 -23.14 -26.47
C VAL A 462 13.92 -24.29 -25.49
N GLY A 463 12.98 -24.11 -24.55
CA GLY A 463 12.25 -25.25 -23.98
C GLY A 463 11.66 -24.98 -22.61
N GLY A 464 10.34 -24.79 -22.55
CA GLY A 464 9.58 -24.77 -21.30
C GLY A 464 9.46 -26.17 -20.66
N SER A 465 8.97 -26.21 -19.43
CA SER A 465 8.34 -27.38 -18.83
C SER A 465 7.55 -26.98 -17.59
N VAL A 466 6.23 -27.11 -17.71
CA VAL A 466 5.31 -27.39 -16.60
C VAL A 466 5.71 -28.74 -15.98
N TRP A 467 5.70 -28.88 -14.65
CA TRP A 467 5.47 -30.19 -14.03
C TRP A 467 4.53 -30.08 -12.83
N ALA A 468 3.38 -30.72 -13.01
CA ALA A 468 2.37 -31.01 -12.03
C ALA A 468 2.76 -32.21 -11.17
N TRP A 469 2.42 -32.18 -9.89
CA TRP A 469 2.39 -33.35 -9.03
C TRP A 469 1.00 -33.99 -9.09
N ARG A 470 0.93 -35.27 -9.47
CA ARG A 470 -0.23 -36.12 -9.18
C ARG A 470 0.23 -37.48 -8.64
N SER A 471 -0.52 -37.87 -7.61
CA SER A 471 -0.36 -39.00 -6.71
C SER A 471 -0.27 -40.37 -7.39
N ARG A 472 0.56 -41.24 -6.79
CA ARG A 472 0.60 -42.69 -7.04
C ARG A 472 -0.65 -43.37 -6.48
N SER A 473 -1.28 -44.19 -7.30
CA SER A 473 -2.04 -45.36 -6.86
C SER A 473 -1.59 -46.55 -7.69
N GLN A 474 -1.05 -47.57 -7.02
CA GLN A 474 -0.53 -48.80 -7.61
C GLN A 474 -1.68 -49.75 -7.98
N SER A 475 -1.55 -50.46 -9.09
CA SER A 475 -2.29 -51.71 -9.36
C SER A 475 -1.32 -52.76 -9.90
N PRO A 476 -1.44 -54.06 -9.52
CA PRO A 476 -0.64 -55.15 -10.07
C PRO A 476 -1.31 -55.80 -11.31
N PRO A 477 -0.62 -56.71 -12.04
CA PRO A 477 -0.77 -56.85 -13.49
C PRO A 477 -1.72 -57.97 -13.99
N ALA A 478 -1.87 -57.97 -15.31
CA ALA A 478 -2.92 -58.53 -16.17
C ALA A 478 -2.95 -60.06 -16.41
N GLN A 479 -4.11 -60.55 -16.88
CA GLN A 479 -4.24 -61.65 -17.85
C GLN A 479 -5.40 -61.36 -18.85
N PRO A 480 -5.35 -61.85 -20.12
CA PRO A 480 -6.25 -61.45 -21.21
C PRO A 480 -7.28 -62.57 -21.57
N PRO A 481 -8.04 -62.50 -22.69
CA PRO A 481 -9.45 -62.09 -22.72
C PRO A 481 -10.40 -63.22 -23.19
N GLN A 482 -11.69 -63.19 -22.80
CA GLN A 482 -12.73 -63.91 -23.53
C GLN A 482 -14.03 -63.11 -23.63
N THR A 483 -14.49 -62.99 -24.88
CA THR A 483 -15.77 -62.47 -25.38
C THR A 483 -16.95 -63.33 -24.96
N THR A 484 -18.03 -62.75 -24.43
CA THR A 484 -19.41 -63.09 -24.86
C THR A 484 -20.44 -62.03 -24.44
N GLN A 485 -21.52 -61.99 -25.21
CA GLN A 485 -22.60 -61.00 -25.31
C GLN A 485 -23.51 -60.87 -24.08
N ALA A 486 -24.22 -59.73 -24.04
CA ALA A 486 -25.15 -59.26 -23.02
C ALA A 486 -26.49 -60.03 -22.93
N PRO A 487 -27.18 -59.95 -21.77
CA PRO A 487 -28.63 -59.89 -21.69
C PRO A 487 -29.16 -58.57 -21.06
N PRO A 488 -30.47 -58.29 -21.11
CA PRO A 488 -31.04 -56.94 -21.17
C PRO A 488 -31.29 -56.26 -19.80
N GLN A 489 -31.38 -54.93 -19.85
CA GLN A 489 -31.73 -54.01 -18.75
C GLN A 489 -33.07 -54.31 -18.07
N PRO A 490 -33.17 -54.10 -16.74
CA PRO A 490 -34.38 -53.59 -16.10
C PRO A 490 -34.41 -52.04 -16.16
N ALA A 491 -35.60 -51.48 -16.36
CA ALA A 491 -35.86 -50.04 -16.47
C ALA A 491 -35.36 -49.22 -15.25
N PRO A 492 -34.94 -47.95 -15.45
CA PRO A 492 -34.48 -47.12 -14.35
C PRO A 492 -35.67 -46.68 -13.46
N ALA A 493 -35.47 -46.80 -12.14
CA ALA A 493 -36.24 -46.10 -11.13
C ALA A 493 -36.13 -44.57 -11.35
N PRO A 494 -37.12 -43.76 -10.93
CA PRO A 494 -37.16 -42.33 -11.25
C PRO A 494 -35.91 -41.64 -10.70
N VAL A 495 -35.21 -40.94 -11.59
CA VAL A 495 -34.08 -40.08 -11.23
C VAL A 495 -34.62 -39.02 -10.25
N PRO A 496 -34.04 -38.87 -9.04
CA PRO A 496 -34.39 -37.76 -8.18
C PRO A 496 -34.02 -36.47 -8.91
N THR A 497 -34.99 -35.57 -9.04
CA THR A 497 -34.79 -34.20 -9.52
C THR A 497 -33.56 -33.61 -8.81
N PRO A 498 -32.51 -33.14 -9.52
CA PRO A 498 -31.42 -32.48 -8.85
C PRO A 498 -31.95 -31.18 -8.24
N ALA A 499 -31.87 -31.08 -6.92
CA ALA A 499 -32.11 -29.83 -6.20
C ALA A 499 -31.14 -28.75 -6.73
N PRO A 500 -31.55 -27.47 -6.73
CA PRO A 500 -30.67 -26.39 -7.16
C PRO A 500 -29.43 -26.39 -6.26
N VAL A 501 -28.26 -26.63 -6.85
CA VAL A 501 -27.00 -26.65 -6.10
C VAL A 501 -26.67 -25.20 -5.72
N ALA A 502 -26.88 -24.88 -4.45
CA ALA A 502 -26.42 -23.65 -3.81
C ALA A 502 -24.88 -23.59 -3.88
N LEU A 503 -24.31 -22.38 -3.99
CA LEU A 503 -22.85 -22.19 -4.05
C LEU A 503 -22.21 -22.63 -2.73
N ASP A 504 -21.52 -23.77 -2.73
CA ASP A 504 -20.77 -24.26 -1.56
C ASP A 504 -19.32 -23.73 -1.54
N ARG A 505 -18.58 -23.98 -0.44
CA ARG A 505 -17.18 -23.53 -0.30
C ARG A 505 -16.26 -24.07 -1.40
N ALA A 506 -16.45 -25.31 -1.85
CA ALA A 506 -15.60 -25.92 -2.87
C ALA A 506 -15.84 -25.30 -4.25
N GLN A 507 -17.10 -24.99 -4.57
CA GLN A 507 -17.48 -24.26 -5.77
C GLN A 507 -16.99 -22.82 -5.73
N ALA A 508 -17.14 -22.12 -4.59
CA ALA A 508 -16.61 -20.77 -4.40
C ALA A 508 -15.08 -20.75 -4.58
N GLN A 509 -14.37 -21.75 -4.04
CA GLN A 509 -12.93 -21.88 -4.24
C GLN A 509 -12.58 -22.06 -5.71
N THR A 510 -13.38 -22.84 -6.45
CA THR A 510 -13.21 -23.01 -7.90
C THR A 510 -13.44 -21.69 -8.65
N VAL A 511 -14.44 -20.88 -8.27
CA VAL A 511 -14.69 -19.57 -8.89
C VAL A 511 -13.50 -18.64 -8.69
N VAL A 512 -12.96 -18.54 -7.47
CA VAL A 512 -11.79 -17.69 -7.18
C VAL A 512 -10.54 -18.21 -7.90
N GLN A 513 -10.32 -19.52 -7.95
CA GLN A 513 -9.22 -20.10 -8.72
C GLN A 513 -9.32 -19.82 -10.22
N ASN A 514 -10.52 -19.93 -10.79
CA ASN A 514 -10.76 -19.61 -12.20
C ASN A 514 -10.50 -18.14 -12.50
N TRP A 515 -10.88 -17.26 -11.57
CA TRP A 515 -10.54 -15.85 -11.64
C TRP A 515 -9.02 -15.62 -11.68
N LEU A 516 -8.28 -16.15 -10.70
CA LEU A 516 -6.83 -16.00 -10.63
C LEU A 516 -6.10 -16.60 -11.84
N ALA A 517 -6.62 -17.71 -12.38
CA ALA A 517 -6.11 -18.29 -13.62
C ALA A 517 -6.39 -17.41 -14.86
N ALA A 518 -7.57 -16.79 -14.94
CA ALA A 518 -7.89 -15.86 -16.02
C ALA A 518 -7.04 -14.58 -15.94
N LYS A 519 -6.81 -14.04 -14.73
CA LYS A 519 -5.86 -12.94 -14.48
C LYS A 519 -4.47 -13.30 -15.01
N ALA A 520 -3.96 -14.48 -14.65
CA ALA A 520 -2.64 -14.94 -15.10
C ALA A 520 -2.56 -15.12 -16.63
N ALA A 521 -3.65 -15.55 -17.28
CA ALA A 521 -3.71 -15.66 -18.74
C ALA A 521 -3.76 -14.29 -19.44
N ALA A 522 -4.50 -13.33 -18.86
CA ALA A 522 -4.68 -12.01 -19.43
C ALA A 522 -3.44 -11.11 -19.28
N LEU A 523 -2.67 -11.27 -18.22
CA LEU A 523 -1.43 -10.53 -17.97
C LEU A 523 -0.17 -11.31 -18.35
N GLY A 524 -0.33 -12.59 -18.68
CA GLY A 524 0.76 -13.46 -19.14
C GLY A 524 1.17 -13.21 -20.59
N PRO A 525 2.09 -14.02 -21.13
CA PRO A 525 2.68 -13.82 -22.46
C PRO A 525 1.69 -13.82 -23.63
N GLN A 526 0.49 -14.38 -23.43
CA GLN A 526 -0.54 -14.51 -24.46
C GLN A 526 -1.54 -13.34 -24.47
N TYR A 527 -1.56 -12.53 -23.42
CA TYR A 527 -2.52 -11.44 -23.23
C TYR A 527 -3.97 -11.86 -23.53
N ASP A 528 -4.38 -13.00 -23.00
CA ASP A 528 -5.69 -13.61 -23.24
C ASP A 528 -6.80 -12.86 -22.46
N ARG A 529 -7.14 -11.69 -22.99
CA ARG A 529 -8.06 -10.70 -22.40
C ARG A 529 -9.50 -11.19 -22.37
N ASP A 530 -9.90 -11.98 -23.36
CA ASP A 530 -11.28 -12.45 -23.52
C ASP A 530 -11.66 -13.39 -22.38
N ARG A 531 -10.68 -14.12 -21.83
CA ARG A 531 -10.86 -15.03 -20.70
C ARG A 531 -11.37 -14.34 -19.44
N LEU A 532 -11.06 -13.05 -19.25
CA LEU A 532 -11.56 -12.26 -18.11
C LEU A 532 -13.09 -12.19 -18.11
N GLY A 533 -13.72 -12.03 -19.27
CA GLY A 533 -15.19 -11.93 -19.40
C GLY A 533 -15.96 -13.20 -19.05
N THR A 534 -15.24 -14.33 -18.94
CA THR A 534 -15.83 -15.62 -18.53
C THR A 534 -15.99 -15.76 -17.02
N VAL A 535 -15.23 -14.99 -16.24
CA VAL A 535 -15.14 -15.09 -14.78
C VAL A 535 -15.43 -13.78 -14.05
N LEU A 536 -15.32 -12.63 -14.73
CA LEU A 536 -15.63 -11.31 -14.19
C LEU A 536 -16.83 -10.68 -14.90
N THR A 537 -17.48 -9.74 -14.21
CA THR A 537 -18.53 -8.87 -14.77
C THR A 537 -18.42 -7.46 -14.20
N GLY A 538 -19.15 -6.48 -14.76
CA GLY A 538 -19.19 -5.10 -14.26
C GLY A 538 -17.84 -4.37 -14.27
N ASP A 539 -17.62 -3.52 -13.27
CA ASP A 539 -16.45 -2.61 -13.23
C ASP A 539 -15.13 -3.34 -13.05
N ILE A 540 -15.11 -4.44 -12.29
CA ILE A 540 -13.90 -5.23 -12.09
C ILE A 540 -13.43 -5.83 -13.43
N LEU A 541 -14.35 -6.28 -14.29
CA LEU A 541 -14.00 -6.75 -15.64
C LEU A 541 -13.34 -5.65 -16.46
N ARG A 542 -13.95 -4.47 -16.52
CA ARG A 542 -13.42 -3.31 -17.27
C ARG A 542 -12.03 -2.93 -16.79
N ARG A 543 -11.83 -2.88 -15.47
CA ARG A 543 -10.54 -2.56 -14.85
C ARG A 543 -9.45 -3.54 -15.27
N TRP A 544 -9.70 -4.85 -15.15
CA TRP A 544 -8.69 -5.86 -15.49
C TRP A 544 -8.42 -5.99 -16.99
N GLN A 545 -9.44 -5.74 -17.83
CA GLN A 545 -9.22 -5.62 -19.28
C GLN A 545 -8.34 -4.41 -19.62
N GLY A 546 -8.57 -3.26 -18.98
CA GLY A 546 -7.74 -2.07 -19.12
C GLY A 546 -6.29 -2.30 -18.71
N LEU A 547 -6.07 -2.94 -17.55
CA LEU A 547 -4.74 -3.33 -17.08
C LEU A 547 -4.03 -4.27 -18.07
N ALA A 548 -4.74 -5.26 -18.61
CA ALA A 548 -4.16 -6.18 -19.60
C ALA A 548 -3.80 -5.48 -20.93
N ILE A 549 -4.56 -4.48 -21.35
CA ILE A 549 -4.24 -3.65 -22.52
C ILE A 549 -2.99 -2.82 -22.26
N GLN A 550 -2.94 -2.10 -21.15
CA GLN A 550 -1.78 -1.28 -20.76
C GLN A 550 -0.50 -2.11 -20.65
N GLN A 551 -0.62 -3.32 -20.08
CA GLN A 551 0.50 -4.24 -19.93
C GLN A 551 1.00 -4.75 -21.30
N ALA A 552 0.09 -5.02 -22.24
CA ALA A 552 0.44 -5.35 -23.63
C ALA A 552 1.13 -4.18 -24.35
N ASP A 553 0.63 -2.96 -24.20
CA ASP A 553 1.19 -1.75 -24.83
C ASP A 553 2.61 -1.44 -24.33
N THR A 554 2.88 -1.73 -23.06
CA THR A 554 4.22 -1.59 -22.45
C THR A 554 5.11 -2.82 -22.65
N GLN A 555 4.67 -3.81 -23.42
CA GLN A 555 5.37 -5.08 -23.71
C GLN A 555 5.84 -5.81 -22.45
N SER A 556 5.07 -5.72 -21.37
CA SER A 556 5.39 -6.34 -20.08
C SER A 556 4.48 -7.56 -19.86
N THR A 557 4.98 -8.62 -19.26
CA THR A 557 4.21 -9.86 -19.01
C THR A 557 4.41 -10.31 -17.57
N SER A 558 3.39 -10.91 -16.97
CA SER A 558 3.44 -11.38 -15.60
C SER A 558 3.33 -12.89 -15.53
N GLN A 559 4.07 -13.51 -14.61
CA GLN A 559 3.87 -14.89 -14.21
C GLN A 559 3.43 -14.90 -12.76
N PHE A 560 2.41 -15.70 -12.43
CA PHE A 560 1.82 -15.71 -11.10
C PHE A 560 1.97 -17.08 -10.45
N ASP A 561 2.27 -17.10 -9.16
CA ASP A 561 2.03 -18.23 -8.27
C ASP A 561 0.96 -17.83 -7.24
N HIS A 562 -0.13 -18.58 -7.20
CA HIS A 562 -1.29 -18.28 -6.36
C HIS A 562 -1.58 -19.43 -5.41
N LYS A 563 -1.86 -19.11 -4.15
CA LYS A 563 -2.49 -20.01 -3.18
C LYS A 563 -3.77 -19.37 -2.68
N VAL A 564 -4.84 -20.15 -2.60
CA VAL A 564 -6.14 -19.65 -2.15
C VAL A 564 -6.83 -20.63 -1.23
N ALA A 565 -7.38 -20.11 -0.14
CA ALA A 565 -8.23 -20.84 0.80
C ALA A 565 -9.50 -20.03 1.07
N VAL A 566 -10.68 -20.59 0.75
CA VAL A 566 -11.96 -19.93 1.02
C VAL A 566 -12.35 -20.11 2.49
N GLU A 567 -12.60 -19.00 3.16
CA GLU A 567 -12.94 -18.95 4.58
C GLU A 567 -14.45 -18.95 4.80
N SER A 568 -15.21 -18.17 4.02
CA SER A 568 -16.67 -18.09 4.14
C SER A 568 -17.36 -17.88 2.79
N VAL A 569 -18.61 -18.33 2.73
CA VAL A 569 -19.53 -18.13 1.60
C VAL A 569 -20.90 -17.79 2.16
N GLU A 570 -21.44 -16.65 1.74
CA GLU A 570 -22.75 -16.16 2.15
C GLU A 570 -23.60 -15.92 0.90
N LEU A 571 -24.68 -16.68 0.75
CA LEU A 571 -25.63 -16.50 -0.34
C LEU A 571 -26.62 -15.39 -0.01
N SER A 572 -26.99 -14.62 -1.03
CA SER A 572 -28.00 -13.56 -0.92
C SER A 572 -28.83 -13.47 -2.20
N ASP A 573 -29.94 -12.74 -2.13
CA ASP A 573 -30.81 -12.47 -3.27
C ASP A 573 -31.31 -13.76 -3.99
N GLY A 574 -31.82 -14.72 -3.21
CA GLY A 574 -32.38 -15.96 -3.75
C GLY A 574 -31.40 -16.78 -4.61
N ASP A 575 -30.15 -16.92 -4.14
CA ASP A 575 -29.04 -17.62 -4.81
C ASP A 575 -28.57 -17.00 -6.13
N ARG A 576 -28.85 -15.70 -6.33
CA ARG A 576 -28.34 -14.91 -7.47
C ARG A 576 -27.09 -14.11 -7.14
N ARG A 577 -26.81 -13.89 -5.85
CA ARG A 577 -25.63 -13.19 -5.36
C ARG A 577 -24.95 -14.00 -4.27
N ALA A 578 -23.63 -13.84 -4.15
CA ALA A 578 -22.87 -14.44 -3.07
C ALA A 578 -21.72 -13.53 -2.63
N THR A 579 -21.40 -13.56 -1.35
CA THR A 579 -20.19 -12.95 -0.79
C THR A 579 -19.24 -14.08 -0.40
N VAL A 580 -18.02 -14.05 -0.92
CA VAL A 580 -16.98 -15.06 -0.63
C VAL A 580 -15.79 -14.36 0.02
N GLN A 581 -15.39 -14.77 1.22
CA GLN A 581 -14.10 -14.34 1.78
C GLN A 581 -13.07 -15.45 1.59
N ALA A 582 -11.89 -15.08 1.09
CA ALA A 582 -10.80 -16.03 0.86
C ALA A 582 -9.46 -15.41 1.23
N LYS A 583 -8.60 -16.22 1.85
CA LYS A 583 -7.20 -15.90 2.04
C LYS A 583 -6.42 -16.24 0.77
N VAL A 584 -5.67 -15.28 0.25
CA VAL A 584 -4.91 -15.38 -1.00
C VAL A 584 -3.44 -15.04 -0.72
N ASP A 585 -2.55 -15.93 -1.14
CA ASP A 585 -1.14 -15.61 -1.33
C ASP A 585 -0.89 -15.49 -2.84
N GLU A 586 -0.26 -14.40 -3.26
CA GLU A 586 0.08 -14.11 -4.64
C GLU A 586 1.55 -13.71 -4.75
N ILE A 587 2.28 -14.35 -5.67
CA ILE A 587 3.61 -13.93 -6.10
C ILE A 587 3.52 -13.60 -7.59
N GLU A 588 3.79 -12.36 -7.95
CA GLU A 588 3.82 -11.87 -9.33
C GLU A 588 5.29 -11.62 -9.75
N LEU A 589 5.72 -12.26 -10.83
CA LEU A 589 7.00 -12.03 -11.48
C LEU A 589 6.75 -11.26 -12.78
N VAL A 590 7.22 -10.02 -12.86
CA VAL A 590 6.99 -9.15 -14.03
C VAL A 590 8.21 -9.15 -14.93
N TYR A 591 8.00 -9.38 -16.21
CA TYR A 591 9.01 -9.47 -17.25
C TYR A 591 8.80 -8.43 -18.33
N ARG A 592 9.89 -7.96 -18.94
CA ARG A 592 9.87 -7.27 -20.25
C ARG A 592 10.75 -8.05 -21.21
N GLY A 593 10.14 -8.66 -22.22
CA GLY A 593 10.79 -9.74 -22.98
C GLY A 593 11.19 -10.90 -22.05
N ASN A 594 12.45 -11.34 -22.11
CA ASN A 594 12.97 -12.41 -21.25
C ASN A 594 13.64 -11.92 -19.95
N ARG A 595 13.59 -10.61 -19.66
CA ARG A 595 14.22 -10.05 -18.46
C ARG A 595 13.18 -9.83 -17.37
N LEU A 596 13.42 -10.43 -16.20
CA LEU A 596 12.67 -10.11 -14.98
C LEU A 596 12.99 -8.67 -14.58
N ILE A 597 11.95 -7.86 -14.41
CA ILE A 597 12.05 -6.44 -14.06
C ILE A 597 11.49 -6.14 -12.67
N ASP A 598 10.59 -6.98 -12.15
CA ASP A 598 9.98 -6.78 -10.84
C ASP A 598 9.51 -8.12 -10.23
N THR A 599 9.37 -8.16 -8.91
CA THR A 599 8.78 -9.29 -8.15
C THR A 599 7.93 -8.71 -7.02
N ARG A 600 6.63 -8.97 -7.08
CA ARG A 600 5.64 -8.49 -6.10
C ARG A 600 5.10 -9.67 -5.32
N GLN A 601 4.90 -9.48 -4.02
CA GLN A 601 4.45 -10.53 -3.12
C GLN A 601 3.39 -10.00 -2.18
N ASP A 602 2.21 -10.58 -2.27
CA ASP A 602 1.05 -10.30 -1.45
C ASP A 602 0.68 -11.58 -0.72
N VAL A 603 1.12 -11.74 0.53
CA VAL A 603 0.96 -12.98 1.30
C VAL A 603 -0.06 -12.78 2.42
N GLY A 604 -1.02 -13.69 2.50
CA GLY A 604 -2.03 -13.71 3.55
C GLY A 604 -3.13 -12.67 3.39
N LEU A 605 -3.34 -12.13 2.19
CA LEU A 605 -4.42 -11.17 1.94
C LEU A 605 -5.79 -11.84 2.13
N VAL A 606 -6.62 -11.29 3.01
CA VAL A 606 -8.02 -11.69 3.11
C VAL A 606 -8.81 -10.83 2.13
N ILE A 607 -9.41 -11.45 1.12
CA ILE A 607 -10.16 -10.74 0.07
C ILE A 607 -11.62 -11.16 0.14
N ARG A 608 -12.51 -10.15 0.14
CA ARG A 608 -13.95 -10.34 -0.02
C ARG A 608 -14.34 -10.12 -1.47
N TYR A 609 -14.90 -11.16 -2.09
CA TYR A 609 -15.43 -11.14 -3.44
C TYR A 609 -16.96 -11.06 -3.41
N GLN A 610 -17.53 -10.17 -4.22
CA GLN A 610 -18.96 -10.15 -4.51
C GLN A 610 -19.22 -10.83 -5.84
N LEU A 611 -20.02 -11.90 -5.82
CA LEU A 611 -20.34 -12.73 -6.97
C LEU A 611 -21.79 -12.49 -7.41
N ILE A 612 -22.01 -12.52 -8.73
CA ILE A 612 -23.32 -12.47 -9.37
C ILE A 612 -23.46 -13.69 -10.27
N ARG A 613 -24.64 -14.32 -10.26
CA ARG A 613 -24.95 -15.45 -11.12
C ARG A 613 -25.58 -14.98 -12.43
N GLU A 614 -24.80 -14.98 -13.51
CA GLU A 614 -25.23 -14.62 -14.87
C GLU A 614 -25.33 -15.86 -15.75
N ASN A 615 -26.47 -16.09 -16.41
CA ASN A 615 -26.68 -17.24 -17.29
C ASN A 615 -26.32 -18.61 -16.65
N GLY A 616 -26.54 -18.72 -15.34
CA GLY A 616 -26.22 -19.93 -14.56
C GLY A 616 -24.77 -20.03 -14.09
N VAL A 617 -23.88 -19.12 -14.49
CA VAL A 617 -22.45 -19.08 -14.14
C VAL A 617 -22.19 -18.01 -13.09
N TRP A 618 -21.40 -18.33 -12.07
CA TRP A 618 -20.96 -17.36 -11.08
C TRP A 618 -19.78 -16.54 -11.60
N LYS A 619 -19.91 -15.22 -11.54
CA LYS A 619 -18.86 -14.27 -11.91
C LYS A 619 -18.61 -13.29 -10.78
N ILE A 620 -17.37 -12.82 -10.67
CA ILE A 620 -16.99 -11.81 -9.68
C ILE A 620 -17.32 -10.43 -10.26
N SER A 621 -18.08 -9.65 -9.49
CA SER A 621 -18.53 -8.30 -9.82
C SER A 621 -17.78 -7.21 -9.06
N ALA A 622 -17.25 -7.54 -7.88
CA ALA A 622 -16.40 -6.68 -7.08
C ALA A 622 -15.45 -7.51 -6.21
N SER A 623 -14.34 -6.91 -5.80
CA SER A 623 -13.40 -7.47 -4.83
C SER A 623 -12.83 -6.35 -3.97
N GLU A 624 -12.70 -6.60 -2.68
CA GLU A 624 -12.07 -5.68 -1.72
C GLU A 624 -11.16 -6.47 -0.77
N VAL A 625 -10.01 -5.88 -0.42
CA VAL A 625 -9.15 -6.43 0.63
C VAL A 625 -9.79 -6.09 1.97
N VAL A 626 -9.95 -7.11 2.82
CA VAL A 626 -10.47 -6.96 4.17
C VAL A 626 -9.28 -6.65 5.09
N PRO A 627 -9.37 -5.60 5.92
CA PRO A 627 -8.29 -5.17 6.81
C PRO A 627 -8.01 -6.14 7.96
#